data_AF-A0A7Y7CZV7-F1
#
_entry.id   AF-A0A7Y7CZV7-F1
#
_cell.length_a   1.000
_cell.length_b   1.000
_cell.length_c   1.000
_cell.angle_alpha   90.00
_cell.angle_beta   90.00
_cell.angle_gamma   90.00
#
_symmetry.space_group_name_H-M   'P 1'
#
loop_
_entity.id
_entity.type
_entity.pdbx_description
1 polymer ?
#
loop_
_entity_poly.entity_id
_entity_poly.type
_entity_poly.pdbx_seq_one_letter_code
_entity_poly.pdbx_strand_id
1 'polypeptide(L)'
;MNITRRHFGFGLAALGLSACSSTVPAGSGPSGTAGLPADLRPVPNAGYDAWVAAFRTRAEARGISSATLRAAFRGAGYLPGVVKRDRNQTEFKRSLEDYLSIAVSDERLTKGRAAFARHQSTLRTLERSYGVDAEIICAIWGLESFFGERRGNVPVISATSTLAYDGRR
;
A
#
# COMPACT_ATOMS: atom_id res chain seq x y z
N MET A 1 51.40 -56.20 22.65
CA MET A 1 50.46 -57.26 23.05
C MET A 1 49.14 -56.97 22.34
N ASN A 2 48.69 -57.89 21.50
CA ASN A 2 47.64 -57.72 20.50
C ASN A 2 46.21 -57.77 21.07
N ILE A 3 45.23 -57.43 20.19
CA ILE A 3 43.80 -57.87 20.15
C ILE A 3 42.82 -57.02 21.02
N THR A 4 41.62 -56.56 20.59
CA THR A 4 40.79 -56.67 19.35
C THR A 4 39.56 -55.73 19.42
N ARG A 5 38.90 -55.53 18.26
CA ARG A 5 37.48 -55.14 18.09
C ARG A 5 36.56 -56.35 18.34
N ARG A 6 35.49 -56.21 19.14
CA ARG A 6 34.08 -56.62 18.86
C ARG A 6 33.17 -56.59 20.10
N HIS A 7 32.07 -55.83 19.96
CA HIS A 7 30.70 -55.95 20.48
C HIS A 7 30.42 -56.43 21.92
N PHE A 8 29.66 -55.65 22.70
CA PHE A 8 28.23 -55.89 23.05
C PHE A 8 27.83 -54.96 24.21
N GLY A 9 26.60 -54.41 24.21
CA GLY A 9 26.00 -53.87 25.45
C GLY A 9 25.12 -52.65 25.26
N PHE A 10 23.81 -52.91 25.19
CA PHE A 10 22.69 -51.96 25.19
C PHE A 10 22.67 -51.02 26.40
N GLY A 11 22.10 -49.83 26.26
CA GLY A 11 21.41 -49.19 27.38
C GLY A 11 21.29 -47.66 27.38
N LEU A 12 20.05 -47.22 27.18
CA LEU A 12 19.41 -45.99 27.67
C LEU A 12 19.63 -44.65 26.97
N ALA A 13 18.49 -44.20 26.44
CA ALA A 13 18.10 -42.85 26.06
C ALA A 13 18.50 -41.75 27.05
N ALA A 14 18.98 -40.64 26.50
CA ALA A 14 18.69 -39.31 27.04
C ALA A 14 18.63 -38.31 25.88
N LEU A 15 17.50 -37.59 25.85
CA LEU A 15 17.13 -36.55 24.88
C LEU A 15 18.12 -35.38 24.91
N GLY A 16 18.50 -34.89 23.73
CA GLY A 16 19.29 -33.68 23.55
C GLY A 16 19.10 -33.09 22.16
N LEU A 17 17.85 -32.80 21.77
CA LEU A 17 17.56 -31.98 20.60
C LEU A 17 17.95 -30.52 20.91
N SER A 18 19.20 -30.16 20.64
CA SER A 18 19.57 -28.75 20.46
C SER A 18 18.82 -28.23 19.25
N ALA A 19 17.79 -27.41 19.53
CA ALA A 19 17.06 -26.68 18.52
C ALA A 19 18.01 -25.72 17.77
N CYS A 20 18.14 -25.94 16.46
CA CYS A 20 18.60 -24.91 15.54
C CYS A 20 17.53 -23.81 15.47
N SER A 21 17.63 -22.80 16.32
CA SER A 21 16.89 -21.55 16.16
C SER A 21 17.50 -20.78 15.00
N SER A 22 17.07 -21.08 13.77
CA SER A 22 17.26 -20.15 12.66
C SER A 22 16.39 -18.91 12.95
N THR A 23 16.98 -17.92 13.61
CA THR A 23 16.46 -16.56 13.68
C THR A 23 16.44 -16.00 12.27
N VAL A 24 15.34 -16.23 11.56
CA VAL A 24 14.98 -15.44 10.39
C VAL A 24 14.91 -14.00 10.87
N PRO A 25 15.70 -13.06 10.33
CA PRO A 25 15.52 -11.65 10.63
C PRO A 25 14.09 -11.32 10.20
N ALA A 26 13.26 -10.91 11.15
CA ALA A 26 11.94 -10.38 10.86
C ALA A 26 12.14 -9.25 9.85
N GLY A 27 11.73 -9.51 8.60
CA GLY A 27 11.79 -8.53 7.54
C GLY A 27 11.12 -7.25 8.02
N SER A 28 11.84 -6.15 7.86
CA SER A 28 11.39 -4.79 8.11
C SER A 28 9.98 -4.60 7.55
N GLY A 29 8.98 -4.61 8.42
CA GLY A 29 7.63 -4.20 8.06
C GLY A 29 7.67 -2.77 7.53
N PRO A 30 6.77 -2.38 6.63
CA PRO A 30 6.80 -1.04 6.06
C PRO A 30 6.63 -0.03 7.20
N SER A 31 7.64 0.82 7.37
CA SER A 31 7.65 2.01 8.23
C SER A 31 6.67 3.06 7.70
N GLY A 32 5.39 2.72 7.60
CA GLY A 32 4.36 3.54 6.96
C GLY A 32 3.63 4.52 7.89
N THR A 33 3.78 4.38 9.21
CA THR A 33 3.00 5.17 10.20
C THR A 33 3.74 6.37 10.76
N ALA A 34 5.08 6.39 10.71
CA ALA A 34 5.89 7.43 11.36
C ALA A 34 5.73 8.84 10.74
N GLY A 35 5.33 8.92 9.46
CA GLY A 35 5.18 10.20 8.74
C GLY A 35 3.74 10.66 8.49
N LEU A 36 2.73 9.88 8.90
CA LEU A 36 1.33 10.24 8.65
C LEU A 36 0.79 11.21 9.71
N PRO A 37 -0.08 12.17 9.34
CA PRO A 37 -0.88 12.93 10.29
C PRO A 37 -1.64 12.01 11.25
N ALA A 38 -1.88 12.46 12.48
CA ALA A 38 -2.50 11.63 13.52
C ALA A 38 -3.86 11.07 13.11
N ASP A 39 -4.66 11.84 12.35
CA ASP A 39 -5.98 11.42 11.85
C ASP A 39 -5.89 10.40 10.70
N LEU A 40 -4.72 10.20 10.10
CA LEU A 40 -4.45 9.20 9.06
C LEU A 40 -3.68 7.99 9.58
N ARG A 41 -3.58 7.83 10.90
CA ARG A 41 -3.06 6.61 11.55
C ARG A 41 -4.23 5.73 12.01
N PRO A 42 -4.09 4.39 11.95
CA PRO A 42 -5.10 3.48 12.47
C PRO A 42 -5.45 3.77 13.93
N VAL A 43 -6.74 3.87 14.24
CA VAL A 43 -7.27 3.96 15.61
C VAL A 43 -8.27 2.82 15.88
N PRO A 44 -8.43 2.39 17.14
CA PRO A 44 -9.43 1.38 17.49
C PRO A 44 -10.86 1.83 17.15
N ASN A 45 -11.65 0.94 16.54
CA ASN A 45 -13.07 1.17 16.25
C ASN A 45 -13.81 -0.16 16.15
N ALA A 46 -14.57 -0.51 17.18
CA ALA A 46 -15.25 -1.81 17.27
C ALA A 46 -16.27 -2.05 16.14
N GLY A 47 -16.94 -1.00 15.66
CA GLY A 47 -17.89 -1.10 14.55
C GLY A 47 -17.19 -1.40 13.23
N TYR A 48 -16.05 -0.74 12.97
CA TYR A 48 -15.20 -1.03 11.83
C TYR A 48 -14.66 -2.47 11.90
N ASP A 49 -14.20 -2.93 13.06
CA ASP A 49 -13.67 -4.29 13.22
C ASP A 49 -14.74 -5.36 12.94
N ALA A 50 -15.97 -5.15 13.43
CA ALA A 50 -17.12 -6.00 13.13
C ALA A 50 -17.47 -5.99 11.63
N TRP A 51 -17.42 -4.81 10.99
CA TRP A 51 -17.63 -4.69 9.55
C TRP A 51 -16.55 -5.42 8.76
N VAL A 52 -15.27 -5.33 9.15
CA VAL A 52 -14.16 -6.04 8.50
C VAL A 52 -14.35 -7.55 8.60
N ALA A 53 -14.76 -8.05 9.77
CA ALA A 53 -15.06 -9.47 9.94
C ALA A 53 -16.15 -9.94 8.96
N ALA A 54 -17.26 -9.20 8.88
CA ALA A 54 -18.34 -9.51 7.94
C ALA A 54 -17.91 -9.35 6.47
N PHE A 55 -17.08 -8.36 6.16
CA PHE A 55 -16.53 -8.13 4.82
C PHE A 55 -15.65 -9.31 4.37
N ARG A 56 -14.80 -9.85 5.25
CA ARG A 56 -13.95 -11.00 4.92
C ARG A 56 -14.78 -12.20 4.48
N THR A 57 -15.86 -12.53 5.18
CA THR A 57 -16.78 -13.61 4.77
C THR A 57 -17.35 -13.36 3.38
N ARG A 58 -17.80 -12.13 3.09
CA ARG A 58 -18.33 -11.78 1.75
C ARG A 58 -17.25 -11.86 0.67
N ALA A 59 -16.03 -11.44 0.97
CA ALA A 59 -14.89 -11.46 0.05
C ALA A 59 -14.43 -12.89 -0.26
N GLU A 60 -14.41 -13.77 0.74
CA GLU A 60 -14.11 -15.21 0.57
C GLU A 60 -15.17 -15.90 -0.30
N ALA A 61 -16.45 -15.59 -0.07
CA ALA A 61 -17.54 -16.09 -0.92
C ALA A 61 -17.45 -15.60 -2.38
N ARG A 62 -16.65 -14.56 -2.66
CA ARG A 62 -16.33 -14.07 -4.00
C ARG A 62 -15.00 -14.60 -4.56
N GLY A 63 -14.38 -15.55 -3.87
CA GLY A 63 -13.17 -16.25 -4.32
C GLY A 63 -11.84 -15.62 -3.86
N ILE A 64 -11.86 -14.59 -3.00
CA ILE A 64 -10.62 -14.03 -2.45
C ILE A 64 -10.12 -14.95 -1.34
N SER A 65 -8.88 -15.44 -1.45
CA SER A 65 -8.34 -16.38 -0.45
C SER A 65 -8.19 -15.74 0.94
N SER A 66 -8.38 -16.55 1.99
CA SER A 66 -8.14 -16.13 3.37
C SER A 66 -6.68 -15.69 3.60
N ALA A 67 -5.72 -16.25 2.86
CA ALA A 67 -4.32 -15.82 2.91
C ALA A 67 -4.15 -14.38 2.39
N THR A 68 -4.76 -14.06 1.25
CA THR A 68 -4.79 -12.71 0.68
C THR A 68 -5.44 -11.71 1.63
N LEU A 69 -6.61 -12.06 2.21
CA LEU A 69 -7.33 -11.17 3.13
C LEU A 69 -6.56 -10.92 4.42
N ARG A 70 -5.96 -11.98 5.01
CA ARG A 70 -5.09 -11.81 6.19
C ARG A 70 -3.89 -10.92 5.88
N ALA A 71 -3.26 -11.07 4.71
CA ALA A 71 -2.13 -10.26 4.32
C ALA A 71 -2.52 -8.80 4.08
N ALA A 72 -3.63 -8.55 3.38
CA ALA A 72 -4.11 -7.21 3.05
C ALA A 72 -4.49 -6.41 4.31
N PHE A 73 -5.19 -7.05 5.25
CA PHE A 73 -5.62 -6.39 6.49
C PHE A 73 -4.60 -6.44 7.63
N ARG A 74 -3.38 -6.97 7.39
CA ARG A 74 -2.33 -6.98 8.42
C ARG A 74 -1.89 -5.54 8.71
N GLY A 75 -2.21 -5.05 9.90
CA GLY A 75 -1.93 -3.66 10.31
C GLY A 75 -2.85 -2.62 9.67
N ALA A 76 -3.91 -3.04 8.97
CA ALA A 76 -4.96 -2.13 8.54
C ALA A 76 -5.83 -1.71 9.73
N GLY A 77 -6.46 -0.54 9.63
CA GLY A 77 -7.40 -0.07 10.64
C GLY A 77 -8.15 1.18 10.23
N TYR A 78 -9.09 1.59 11.06
CA TYR A 78 -9.96 2.74 10.80
C TYR A 78 -9.17 4.05 10.79
N LEU A 79 -9.40 4.89 9.77
CA LEU A 79 -8.72 6.17 9.57
C LEU A 79 -9.71 7.34 9.64
N PRO A 80 -9.91 7.99 10.80
CA PRO A 80 -10.87 9.09 10.96
C PRO A 80 -10.66 10.23 9.96
N GLY A 81 -9.41 10.50 9.62
CA GLY A 81 -8.99 11.52 8.67
C GLY A 81 -9.43 11.24 7.24
N VAL A 82 -9.63 9.98 6.86
CA VAL A 82 -10.17 9.61 5.56
C VAL A 82 -11.63 10.04 5.45
N VAL A 83 -12.44 9.73 6.48
CA VAL A 83 -13.85 10.17 6.57
C VAL A 83 -13.95 11.69 6.60
N LYS A 84 -13.09 12.35 7.38
CA LYS A 84 -13.04 13.83 7.42
C LYS A 84 -12.79 14.44 6.05
N ARG A 85 -11.87 13.87 5.26
CA ARG A 85 -11.54 14.36 3.92
C ARG A 85 -12.63 14.04 2.90
N ASP A 86 -13.24 12.86 2.97
CA ASP A 86 -14.39 12.51 2.14
C ASP A 86 -15.54 13.52 2.30
N ARG A 87 -15.82 13.94 3.53
CA ARG A 87 -16.87 14.93 3.84
C ARG A 87 -16.49 16.38 3.48
N ASN A 88 -15.20 16.66 3.25
CA ASN A 88 -14.68 18.02 3.03
C ASN A 88 -13.92 18.13 1.69
N GLN A 89 -14.63 18.08 0.57
CA GLN A 89 -14.03 18.22 -0.76
C GLN A 89 -13.75 19.70 -1.09
N THR A 90 -12.48 20.09 -1.03
CA THR A 90 -12.01 21.48 -1.21
C THR A 90 -12.14 22.00 -2.65
N GLU A 91 -12.28 21.11 -3.63
CA GLU A 91 -12.38 21.44 -5.05
C GLU A 91 -13.63 22.28 -5.36
N PHE A 92 -14.72 22.10 -4.60
CA PHE A 92 -15.93 22.92 -4.72
C PHE A 92 -15.79 24.33 -4.12
N LYS A 93 -14.64 24.66 -3.52
CA LYS A 93 -14.43 25.92 -2.80
C LYS A 93 -13.45 26.88 -3.48
N ARG A 94 -12.86 26.51 -4.62
CA ARG A 94 -11.85 27.31 -5.35
C ARG A 94 -12.46 27.93 -6.60
N SER A 95 -12.00 29.12 -6.97
CA SER A 95 -12.28 29.68 -8.30
C SER A 95 -11.50 28.93 -9.38
N LEU A 96 -11.89 29.13 -10.64
CA LEU A 96 -11.16 28.58 -11.78
C LEU A 96 -9.73 29.15 -11.85
N GLU A 97 -9.57 30.44 -11.60
CA GLU A 97 -8.29 31.13 -11.64
C GLU A 97 -7.33 30.57 -10.58
N ASP A 98 -7.82 30.37 -9.35
CA ASP A 98 -7.04 29.77 -8.26
C ASP A 98 -6.62 28.35 -8.62
N TYR A 99 -7.52 27.56 -9.21
CA TYR A 99 -7.20 26.21 -9.66
C TYR A 99 -6.11 26.23 -10.74
N LEU A 100 -6.26 27.07 -11.76
CA LEU A 100 -5.30 27.18 -12.86
C LEU A 100 -3.92 27.62 -12.36
N SER A 101 -3.84 28.58 -11.44
CA SER A 101 -2.56 29.02 -10.86
C SER A 101 -1.75 27.86 -10.24
N ILE A 102 -2.45 26.86 -9.68
CA ILE A 102 -1.84 25.66 -9.13
C ILE A 102 -1.61 24.63 -10.23
N ALA A 103 -2.58 24.40 -11.11
CA ALA A 103 -2.59 23.36 -12.13
C ALA A 103 -1.52 23.56 -13.22
N VAL A 104 -1.22 24.81 -13.58
CA VAL A 104 -0.24 25.16 -14.62
C VAL A 104 0.92 26.00 -14.09
N SER A 105 1.38 25.71 -12.87
CA SER A 105 2.53 26.41 -12.27
C SER A 105 3.83 26.19 -13.05
N ASP A 106 4.75 27.17 -12.98
CA ASP A 106 6.06 27.11 -13.66
C ASP A 106 6.88 25.88 -13.28
N GLU A 107 6.78 25.45 -12.03
CA GLU A 107 7.41 24.22 -11.56
C GLU A 107 6.85 23.00 -12.28
N ARG A 108 5.51 22.87 -12.37
CA ARG A 108 4.88 21.74 -13.06
C ARG A 108 5.21 21.76 -14.55
N LEU A 109 5.24 22.93 -15.19
CA LEU A 109 5.61 23.05 -16.59
C LEU A 109 7.06 22.62 -16.84
N THR A 110 7.98 23.04 -15.97
CA THR A 110 9.40 22.68 -16.06
C THR A 110 9.61 21.18 -15.86
N LYS A 111 9.01 20.61 -14.82
CA LYS A 111 9.05 19.17 -14.57
C LYS A 111 8.35 18.37 -15.66
N GLY A 112 7.26 18.89 -16.22
CA GLY A 112 6.53 18.25 -17.32
C GLY A 112 7.36 18.14 -18.60
N ARG A 113 8.06 19.22 -19.00
CA ARG A 113 9.00 19.16 -20.12
C ARG A 113 10.11 18.13 -19.89
N ALA A 114 10.68 18.10 -18.69
CA ALA A 114 11.73 17.15 -18.33
C ALA A 114 11.22 15.70 -18.31
N ALA A 115 10.03 15.45 -17.74
CA ALA A 115 9.40 14.14 -17.68
C ALA A 115 9.01 13.65 -19.08
N PHE A 116 8.47 14.52 -19.92
CA PHE A 116 8.12 14.22 -21.30
C PHE A 116 9.37 13.80 -22.09
N ALA A 117 10.44 14.60 -22.05
CA ALA A 117 11.70 14.27 -22.72
C ALA A 117 12.27 12.92 -22.24
N ARG A 118 12.23 12.68 -20.93
CA ARG A 118 12.73 11.43 -20.32
C ARG A 118 11.92 10.19 -20.74
N HIS A 119 10.60 10.33 -20.88
CA HIS A 119 9.68 9.22 -21.16
C HIS A 119 9.12 9.26 -22.59
N GLN A 120 9.74 10.01 -23.49
CA GLN A 120 9.21 10.29 -24.84
C GLN A 120 8.89 9.01 -25.63
N SER A 121 9.79 8.02 -25.59
CA SER A 121 9.59 6.74 -26.28
C SER A 121 8.34 6.00 -25.78
N THR A 122 8.15 5.94 -24.46
CA THR A 122 6.96 5.34 -23.84
C THR A 122 5.71 6.12 -24.19
N LEU A 123 5.72 7.45 -24.02
CA LEU A 123 4.55 8.29 -24.28
C LEU A 123 4.11 8.23 -25.75
N ARG A 124 5.04 8.29 -26.71
CA ARG A 124 4.73 8.12 -28.14
C ARG A 124 4.23 6.72 -28.46
N THR A 125 4.65 5.70 -27.72
CA THR A 125 4.12 4.34 -27.88
C THR A 125 2.69 4.23 -27.37
N LEU A 126 2.38 4.86 -26.23
CA LEU A 126 1.01 4.94 -25.72
C LEU A 126 0.11 5.72 -26.70
N GLU A 127 0.61 6.82 -27.25
CA GLU A 127 -0.12 7.60 -28.27
C GLU A 127 -0.50 6.76 -29.48
N ARG A 128 0.45 6.02 -30.07
CA ARG A 128 0.15 5.12 -31.21
C ARG A 128 -0.80 3.99 -30.83
N SER A 129 -0.73 3.50 -29.60
CA SER A 129 -1.52 2.34 -29.16
C SER A 129 -2.95 2.71 -28.81
N TYR A 130 -3.15 3.91 -28.25
CA TYR A 130 -4.43 4.33 -27.68
C TYR A 130 -5.07 5.54 -28.39
N GLY A 131 -4.36 6.19 -29.31
CA GLY A 131 -4.85 7.36 -30.03
C GLY A 131 -4.99 8.61 -29.17
N VAL A 132 -4.28 8.68 -28.05
CA VAL A 132 -4.28 9.83 -27.13
C VAL A 132 -2.91 10.51 -27.18
N ASP A 133 -2.88 11.79 -27.53
CA ASP A 133 -1.64 12.57 -27.63
C ASP A 133 -0.73 12.38 -26.41
N ALA A 134 0.55 12.14 -26.67
CA ALA A 134 1.56 11.93 -25.63
C ALA A 134 1.57 13.07 -24.60
N GLU A 135 1.36 14.30 -25.06
CA GLU A 135 1.31 15.52 -24.27
C GLU A 135 0.15 15.49 -23.26
N ILE A 136 -1.01 14.96 -23.64
CA ILE A 136 -2.19 14.81 -22.77
C ILE A 136 -1.94 13.74 -21.71
N ILE A 137 -1.39 12.60 -22.09
CA ILE A 137 -1.02 11.54 -21.14
C ILE A 137 -0.04 12.08 -20.09
N CYS A 138 0.97 12.83 -20.54
CA CYS A 138 1.94 13.46 -19.67
C CYS A 138 1.30 14.50 -18.73
N ALA A 139 0.39 15.33 -19.26
CA ALA A 139 -0.31 16.34 -18.46
C ALA A 139 -1.14 15.72 -17.33
N ILE A 140 -1.91 14.65 -17.61
CA ILE A 140 -2.67 13.91 -16.60
C ILE A 140 -1.72 13.37 -15.52
N TRP A 141 -0.63 12.72 -15.92
CA TRP A 141 0.34 12.19 -14.97
C TRP A 141 0.96 13.27 -14.04
N GLY A 142 1.19 14.46 -14.59
CA GLY A 142 1.66 15.65 -13.86
C GLY A 142 0.65 16.22 -12.87
N LEU A 143 -0.64 16.22 -13.23
CA LEU A 143 -1.72 16.65 -12.33
C LEU A 143 -1.93 15.65 -11.18
N GLU A 144 -1.96 14.36 -11.49
CA GLU A 144 -2.32 13.31 -10.52
C GLU A 144 -1.22 13.05 -9.48
N SER A 145 0.04 13.04 -9.92
CA SER A 145 1.13 12.54 -9.08
C SER A 145 2.40 13.36 -9.15
N PHE A 146 2.37 14.50 -9.84
CA PHE A 146 3.55 15.31 -10.07
C PHE A 146 4.67 14.49 -10.72
N PHE A 147 4.30 13.76 -11.79
CA PHE A 147 5.21 12.85 -12.50
C PHE A 147 5.78 11.73 -11.61
N GLY A 148 4.98 11.29 -10.63
CA GLY A 148 5.32 10.22 -9.70
C GLY A 148 6.04 10.64 -8.43
N GLU A 149 6.37 11.93 -8.24
CA GLU A 149 6.99 12.45 -7.02
C GLU A 149 6.02 12.43 -5.81
N ARG A 150 4.71 12.54 -6.07
CA ARG A 150 3.65 12.65 -5.04
C ARG A 150 2.56 11.61 -5.26
N ARG A 151 2.78 10.38 -4.77
CA ARG A 151 1.83 9.24 -4.94
C ARG A 151 0.84 9.07 -3.78
N GLY A 152 0.97 9.87 -2.73
CA GLY A 152 0.27 9.66 -1.46
C GLY A 152 0.96 8.61 -0.58
N ASN A 153 0.70 8.69 0.72
CA ASN A 153 1.31 7.84 1.75
C ASN A 153 0.26 7.14 2.64
N VAL A 154 -1.04 7.36 2.38
CA VAL A 154 -2.12 6.75 3.15
C VAL A 154 -2.28 5.28 2.74
N PRO A 155 -2.32 4.32 3.69
CA PRO A 155 -2.46 2.90 3.36
C PRO A 155 -3.78 2.61 2.63
N VAL A 156 -3.69 2.06 1.42
CA VAL A 156 -4.84 1.85 0.52
C VAL A 156 -5.93 0.98 1.16
N ILE A 157 -5.55 -0.12 1.82
CA ILE A 157 -6.52 -1.02 2.47
C ILE A 157 -7.26 -0.29 3.59
N SER A 158 -6.54 0.40 4.47
CA SER A 158 -7.15 1.19 5.55
C SER A 158 -8.06 2.28 5.01
N ALA A 159 -7.63 3.02 3.98
CA ALA A 159 -8.43 4.11 3.40
C ALA A 159 -9.72 3.60 2.74
N THR A 160 -9.61 2.64 1.83
CA THR A 160 -10.76 2.12 1.07
C THR A 160 -11.75 1.38 1.95
N SER A 161 -11.28 0.59 2.93
CA SER A 161 -12.16 -0.08 3.89
C SER A 161 -12.82 0.91 4.86
N THR A 162 -12.13 1.99 5.26
CA THR A 162 -12.74 3.06 6.06
C THR A 162 -13.88 3.74 5.30
N LEU A 163 -13.68 4.04 4.01
CA LEU A 163 -14.72 4.61 3.16
C LEU A 163 -15.89 3.65 2.95
N ALA A 164 -15.63 2.36 2.73
CA ALA A 164 -16.70 1.37 2.58
C ALA A 164 -17.51 1.13 3.87
N TYR A 165 -16.97 1.49 5.03
CA TYR A 165 -17.65 1.41 6.32
C TYR A 165 -18.41 2.70 6.70
N ASP A 166 -17.79 3.88 6.52
CA ASP A 166 -18.27 5.17 7.07
C ASP A 166 -18.09 6.36 6.09
N GLY A 167 -17.82 6.05 4.82
CA GLY A 167 -17.80 7.02 3.73
C GLY A 167 -19.21 7.32 3.20
N ARG A 168 -19.32 8.39 2.39
CA ARG A 168 -20.58 8.76 1.72
C ARG A 168 -20.90 7.93 0.46
N ARG A 169 -19.98 7.06 0.00
CA ARG A 169 -20.04 6.34 -1.27
C ARG A 169 -19.61 4.89 -1.10
#